data_AF-A0A6C0EF77-F1
#
_entry.id   AF-A0A6C0EF77-F1
#
_cell.length_a   1.000
_cell.length_b   1.000
_cell.length_c   1.000
_cell.angle_alpha   90.00
_cell.angle_beta   90.00
_cell.angle_gamma   90.00
#
_symmetry.space_group_name_H-M   'P 1'
#
loop_
_entity.id
_entity.type
_entity.pdbx_description
1 polymer ?
#
loop_
_entity_poly.entity_id
_entity_poly.type
_entity_poly.pdbx_seq_one_letter_code
_entity_poly.pdbx_strand_id
1 'polypeptide(L)'
;MSTNEINYDKNNTLLNEERNCVNQDVSTPFKVNVKTKTHDEECYLDVQTGQSVGPGNYQIANHFDCDTSIKNSMDIATNNHMITFKNGFRPPNDVVDEDTDMRFGETKENPRCPQQLFHRPNGGAPYKGRGFGDMNIESRLVPGEDTITTRPCNVLSGASTLDRVMVPLVPHLDQNVQNPEHLVEEVAEDGWIRGGSPSRLVIRDVDYLQRCGYNYMDKEANGDFWDNKHNYL
;
A
#
# COMPACT_ATOMS: atom_id res chain seq x y z
N MET A 1 99.19 -31.34 -0.62
CA MET A 1 97.98 -31.03 0.17
C MET A 1 96.85 -30.88 -0.82
N SER A 2 96.05 -31.92 -1.02
CA SER A 2 94.87 -31.85 -1.89
C SER A 2 93.71 -31.25 -1.09
N THR A 3 93.18 -30.12 -1.53
CA THR A 3 91.98 -29.52 -0.98
C THR A 3 90.80 -30.38 -1.42
N ASN A 4 90.33 -31.25 -0.51
CA ASN A 4 89.10 -32.02 -0.69
C ASN A 4 87.90 -31.11 -0.48
N GLU A 5 87.70 -30.15 -1.38
CA GLU A 5 86.44 -29.40 -1.45
C GLU A 5 85.49 -30.17 -2.37
N ILE A 6 84.35 -30.58 -1.81
CA ILE A 6 83.28 -31.25 -2.56
C ILE A 6 82.64 -30.16 -3.43
N ASN A 7 82.84 -30.25 -4.75
CA ASN A 7 82.29 -29.28 -5.70
C ASN A 7 80.78 -29.52 -5.86
N TYR A 8 79.97 -28.62 -5.31
CA TYR A 8 78.51 -28.69 -5.33
C TYR A 8 77.95 -28.20 -6.68
N ASP A 9 77.16 -29.03 -7.36
CA ASP A 9 76.46 -28.64 -8.58
C ASP A 9 75.21 -27.82 -8.24
N LYS A 10 75.30 -26.51 -8.45
CA LYS A 10 74.23 -25.53 -8.15
C LYS A 10 73.00 -25.66 -9.07
N ASN A 11 73.06 -26.47 -10.12
CA ASN A 11 72.01 -26.55 -11.13
C ASN A 11 71.04 -27.74 -10.95
N ASN A 12 71.19 -28.55 -9.90
CA ASN A 12 70.33 -29.70 -9.67
C ASN A 12 69.06 -29.30 -8.88
N THR A 13 68.03 -28.85 -9.59
CA THR A 13 66.77 -28.34 -9.03
C THR A 13 65.86 -29.43 -8.44
N LEU A 14 66.09 -30.71 -8.75
CA LEU A 14 65.27 -31.83 -8.27
C LEU A 14 65.37 -32.06 -6.76
N LEU A 15 66.47 -31.64 -6.12
CA LEU A 15 66.68 -31.78 -4.67
C LEU A 15 66.09 -30.64 -3.83
N ASN A 16 65.74 -29.51 -4.47
CA ASN A 16 65.26 -28.30 -3.79
C ASN A 16 63.72 -28.18 -3.76
N GLU A 17 63.01 -28.90 -4.62
CA GLU A 17 61.53 -28.82 -4.70
C GLU A 17 60.83 -29.68 -3.62
N GLU A 18 61.48 -30.72 -3.11
CA GLU A 18 60.93 -31.60 -2.08
C GLU A 18 61.50 -31.28 -0.69
N ARG A 19 60.99 -30.24 -0.02
CA ARG A 19 61.16 -29.96 1.44
C ARG A 19 62.48 -30.47 2.06
N ASN A 20 63.61 -30.16 1.43
CA ASN A 20 64.88 -30.64 1.91
C ASN A 20 65.39 -29.60 2.91
N CYS A 21 65.21 -29.86 4.21
CA CYS A 21 65.60 -28.95 5.29
C CYS A 21 67.12 -28.81 5.45
N VAL A 22 67.91 -29.25 4.47
CA VAL A 22 69.37 -29.15 4.46
C VAL A 22 69.75 -27.92 3.64
N ASN A 23 70.05 -26.83 4.32
CA ASN A 23 70.52 -25.61 3.68
C ASN A 23 72.02 -25.76 3.34
N GLN A 24 72.31 -26.14 2.09
CA GLN A 24 73.66 -26.48 1.61
C GLN A 24 74.52 -25.24 1.29
N ASP A 25 73.92 -24.05 1.22
CA ASP A 25 74.59 -22.80 0.86
C ASP A 25 75.30 -22.11 2.04
N VAL A 26 75.15 -22.62 3.27
CA VAL A 26 75.75 -22.02 4.47
C VAL A 26 76.97 -22.82 4.91
N SER A 27 78.16 -22.22 4.84
CA SER A 27 79.36 -22.77 5.48
C SER A 27 79.18 -22.75 7.00
N THR A 28 78.68 -23.85 7.56
CA THR A 28 78.56 -24.00 9.01
C THR A 28 79.90 -24.49 9.57
N PRO A 29 80.42 -23.89 10.65
CA PRO A 29 81.66 -24.37 11.27
C PRO A 29 81.46 -25.79 11.78
N PHE A 30 82.43 -26.68 11.53
CA PHE A 30 82.37 -28.08 11.97
C PHE A 30 82.21 -28.16 13.50
N LYS A 31 81.05 -28.61 13.97
CA LYS A 31 80.75 -28.73 15.40
C LYS A 31 81.15 -30.12 15.90
N VAL A 32 82.21 -30.19 16.71
CA VAL A 32 82.81 -31.46 17.19
C VAL A 32 81.93 -32.19 18.22
N ASN A 33 81.04 -31.49 18.92
CA ASN A 33 80.25 -32.03 20.03
C ASN A 33 78.75 -32.18 19.71
N VAL A 34 78.39 -32.35 18.43
CA VAL A 34 76.99 -32.56 18.04
C VAL A 34 76.69 -34.06 18.00
N LYS A 35 75.49 -34.43 18.44
CA LYS A 35 75.00 -35.80 18.32
C LYS A 35 74.80 -36.12 16.85
N THR A 36 75.37 -37.22 16.37
CA THR A 36 75.37 -37.61 14.95
C THR A 36 74.26 -38.60 14.60
N LYS A 37 73.32 -38.87 15.51
CA LYS A 37 72.19 -39.75 15.22
C LYS A 37 71.17 -38.97 14.40
N THR A 38 70.59 -39.61 13.40
CA THR A 38 69.53 -39.04 12.56
C THR A 38 68.35 -38.49 13.39
N HIS A 39 68.04 -39.11 14.54
CA HIS A 39 66.99 -38.65 15.45
C HIS A 39 67.30 -37.32 16.18
N ASP A 40 68.57 -36.92 16.27
CA ASP A 40 69.00 -35.68 16.92
C ASP A 40 69.25 -34.56 15.88
N GLU A 41 69.02 -34.83 14.59
CA GLU A 41 69.10 -33.82 13.53
C GLU A 41 67.92 -32.83 13.62
N GLU A 42 68.19 -31.55 13.36
CA GLU A 42 67.19 -30.48 13.40
C GLU A 42 66.00 -30.76 12.47
N CYS A 43 66.27 -31.25 11.25
CA CYS A 43 65.24 -31.65 10.30
C CYS A 43 64.33 -32.75 10.86
N TYR A 44 64.91 -33.78 11.46
CA TYR A 44 64.14 -34.87 12.03
C TYR A 44 63.30 -34.41 13.23
N LEU A 45 63.88 -33.61 14.11
CA LEU A 45 63.17 -33.04 15.26
C LEU A 45 62.05 -32.11 14.83
N ASP A 46 62.24 -31.31 13.78
CA ASP A 46 61.20 -30.42 13.23
C ASP A 46 60.05 -31.22 12.62
N VAL A 47 60.35 -32.23 11.80
CA VAL A 47 59.32 -33.14 11.24
C VAL A 47 58.60 -33.91 12.34
N GLN A 48 59.33 -34.45 13.31
CA GLN A 48 58.74 -35.18 14.44
C GLN A 48 57.87 -34.28 15.31
N THR A 49 58.32 -33.05 15.57
CA THR A 49 57.56 -32.04 16.32
C THR A 49 56.31 -31.65 15.54
N GLY A 50 56.42 -31.35 14.25
CA GLY A 50 55.28 -31.04 13.39
C GLY A 50 54.25 -32.18 13.32
N GLN A 51 54.70 -33.43 13.19
CA GLN A 51 53.83 -34.60 13.24
C GLN A 51 53.18 -34.81 14.61
N SER A 52 53.91 -34.56 15.70
CA SER A 52 53.41 -34.70 17.08
C SER A 52 52.41 -33.61 17.44
N VAL A 53 52.59 -32.40 16.90
CA VAL A 53 51.72 -31.24 17.10
C VAL A 53 50.46 -31.33 16.22
N GLY A 54 50.55 -31.92 15.03
CA GLY A 54 49.44 -32.10 14.09
C GLY A 54 48.10 -32.56 14.69
N PRO A 55 48.03 -33.70 15.42
CA PRO A 55 46.78 -34.18 16.01
C PRO A 55 46.27 -33.31 17.17
N GLY A 56 47.18 -32.62 17.88
CA GLY A 56 46.85 -31.72 18.99
C GLY A 56 46.42 -30.33 18.53
N ASN A 57 46.88 -29.88 17.36
CA ASN A 57 46.64 -28.54 16.83
C ASN A 57 45.16 -28.20 16.75
N TYR A 58 44.32 -29.12 16.30
CA TYR A 58 42.88 -28.89 16.26
C TYR A 58 42.26 -28.72 17.66
N GLN A 59 42.80 -29.40 18.68
CA GLN A 59 42.27 -29.35 20.05
C GLN A 59 42.71 -28.10 20.81
N ILE A 60 43.89 -27.57 20.49
CA ILE A 60 44.47 -26.37 21.14
C ILE A 60 44.23 -25.09 20.34
N ALA A 61 43.87 -25.18 19.06
CA ALA A 61 43.57 -24.02 18.24
C ALA A 61 42.27 -23.36 18.69
N ASN A 62 42.34 -22.04 18.83
CA ASN A 62 41.14 -21.24 18.88
C ASN A 62 40.54 -21.15 17.47
N HIS A 63 39.39 -21.79 17.26
CA HIS A 63 38.68 -21.76 15.98
C HIS A 63 37.76 -20.53 15.83
N PHE A 64 37.74 -19.62 16.82
CA PHE A 64 37.06 -18.34 16.67
C PHE A 64 37.87 -17.44 15.75
N ASP A 65 37.22 -16.91 14.72
CA ASP A 65 37.81 -15.90 13.85
C ASP A 65 38.13 -14.64 14.68
N CYS A 66 39.28 -14.03 14.43
CA CYS A 66 39.64 -12.75 15.04
C CYS A 66 38.89 -11.59 14.38
N ASP A 67 38.41 -11.80 13.14
CA ASP A 67 37.59 -10.83 12.43
C ASP A 67 36.13 -10.93 12.88
N THR A 68 35.55 -9.80 13.26
CA THR A 68 34.15 -9.71 13.62
C THR A 68 33.23 -9.85 12.40
N SER A 69 33.71 -9.70 11.18
CA SER A 69 32.87 -9.76 9.97
C SER A 69 32.53 -11.19 9.47
N ILE A 70 32.95 -12.25 10.18
CA ILE A 70 32.60 -13.68 9.93
C ILE A 70 32.97 -14.19 8.52
N LYS A 71 33.71 -13.41 7.71
CA LYS A 71 33.96 -13.70 6.29
C LYS A 71 34.60 -15.06 6.09
N ASN A 72 35.63 -15.40 6.85
CA ASN A 72 36.35 -16.66 6.66
C ASN A 72 35.45 -17.86 7.00
N SER A 73 34.67 -17.78 8.07
CA SER A 73 33.76 -18.87 8.45
C SER A 73 32.62 -19.05 7.45
N MET A 74 32.12 -17.96 6.87
CA MET A 74 31.10 -18.01 5.82
C MET A 74 31.67 -18.56 4.50
N ASP A 75 32.88 -18.17 4.11
CA ASP A 75 33.55 -18.67 2.91
C ASP A 75 33.89 -20.16 3.04
N ILE A 76 34.38 -20.60 4.22
CA ILE A 76 34.65 -22.02 4.48
C ILE A 76 33.34 -22.82 4.40
N ALA A 77 32.26 -22.34 5.00
CA ALA A 77 31.00 -23.07 4.99
C ALA A 77 30.34 -23.08 3.59
N THR A 78 30.39 -21.99 2.83
CA THR A 78 29.79 -21.93 1.48
C THR A 78 30.57 -22.76 0.46
N ASN A 79 31.90 -22.85 0.60
CA ASN A 79 32.74 -23.71 -0.24
C ASN A 79 32.64 -25.20 0.10
N ASN A 80 32.13 -25.55 1.29
CA ASN A 80 31.96 -26.94 1.73
C ASN A 80 30.48 -27.33 1.80
N HIS A 81 29.98 -28.05 0.81
CA HIS A 81 28.57 -28.47 0.73
C HIS A 81 28.04 -29.30 1.91
N MET A 82 28.93 -29.89 2.71
CA MET A 82 28.56 -30.69 3.88
C MET A 82 28.35 -29.85 5.16
N ILE A 83 28.71 -28.56 5.14
CA ILE A 83 28.64 -27.68 6.30
C ILE A 83 27.53 -26.67 6.07
N THR A 84 26.52 -26.67 6.96
CA THR A 84 25.49 -25.63 6.94
C THR A 84 25.94 -24.45 7.78
N PHE A 85 25.96 -23.27 7.18
CA PHE A 85 26.23 -22.02 7.90
C PHE A 85 24.96 -21.49 8.53
N LYS A 86 25.02 -21.18 9.83
CA LYS A 86 23.97 -20.45 10.53
C LYS A 86 24.62 -19.41 11.43
N ASN A 87 24.27 -18.15 11.23
CA ASN A 87 24.69 -17.08 12.13
C ASN A 87 23.95 -17.16 13.48
N GLY A 88 24.57 -16.64 14.54
CA GLY A 88 23.99 -16.52 15.88
C GLY A 88 22.83 -15.53 15.95
N PHE A 89 22.22 -15.40 17.14
CA PHE A 89 21.05 -14.52 17.36
C PHE A 89 21.37 -13.01 17.35
N ARG A 90 22.65 -12.63 17.30
CA ARG A 90 23.09 -11.24 17.36
C ARG A 90 24.32 -11.02 16.49
N PRO A 91 24.50 -9.80 15.97
CA PRO A 91 25.73 -9.42 15.30
C PRO A 91 26.90 -9.38 16.32
N PRO A 92 28.14 -9.39 15.83
CA PRO A 92 29.32 -9.12 16.65
C PRO A 92 29.28 -7.70 17.24
N ASN A 93 30.07 -7.47 18.29
CA ASN A 93 30.11 -6.19 19.02
C ASN A 93 30.45 -4.98 18.15
N ASP A 94 31.23 -5.17 17.08
CA ASP A 94 31.72 -4.08 16.24
C ASP A 94 30.64 -3.48 15.32
N VAL A 95 29.56 -4.22 15.06
CA VAL A 95 28.47 -3.82 14.14
C VAL A 95 27.12 -3.73 14.88
N VAL A 96 27.16 -3.53 16.19
CA VAL A 96 25.94 -3.43 17.03
C VAL A 96 25.11 -2.19 16.66
N ASP A 97 25.76 -1.08 16.33
CA ASP A 97 25.07 0.17 15.99
C ASP A 97 24.32 0.03 14.65
N GLU A 98 24.94 -0.60 13.65
CA GLU A 98 24.35 -0.86 12.34
C GLU A 98 23.19 -1.87 12.42
N ASP A 99 23.32 -2.93 13.22
CA ASP A 99 22.22 -3.88 13.48
C ASP A 99 21.08 -3.22 14.27
N THR A 100 21.40 -2.33 15.22
CA THR A 100 20.40 -1.56 15.96
C THR A 100 19.64 -0.64 15.01
N ASP A 101 20.35 0.06 14.12
CA ASP A 101 19.74 0.91 13.11
C ASP A 101 18.88 0.11 12.12
N MET A 102 19.35 -1.04 11.63
CA MET A 102 18.55 -1.91 10.76
C MET A 102 17.32 -2.53 11.46
N ARG A 103 17.40 -2.82 12.76
CA ARG A 103 16.29 -3.42 13.52
C ARG A 103 15.25 -2.41 13.97
N PHE A 104 15.68 -1.22 14.38
CA PHE A 104 14.81 -0.20 14.96
C PHE A 104 14.48 0.93 13.99
N GLY A 105 15.25 1.09 12.91
CA GLY A 105 15.11 2.17 11.92
C GLY A 105 15.24 3.57 12.51
N GLU A 106 14.96 4.59 11.69
CA GLU A 106 14.84 5.98 12.17
C GLU A 106 13.62 6.19 13.09
N THR A 107 12.61 5.33 12.96
CA THR A 107 11.34 5.46 13.69
C THR A 107 11.14 4.26 14.60
N LYS A 108 11.23 4.46 15.92
CA LYS A 108 10.78 3.44 16.88
C LYS A 108 9.31 3.11 16.60
N GLU A 109 9.02 1.84 16.29
CA GLU A 109 7.65 1.31 16.15
C GLU A 109 6.73 1.68 17.34
N ASN A 110 7.31 1.96 18.51
CA ASN A 110 6.61 2.34 19.72
C ASN A 110 7.01 3.76 20.16
N PRO A 111 6.34 4.83 19.67
CA PRO A 111 6.46 6.16 20.26
C PRO A 111 6.05 6.13 21.73
N ARG A 112 6.47 7.11 22.54
CA ARG A 112 6.11 7.27 23.96
C ARG A 112 4.65 7.69 24.16
N CYS A 113 3.74 7.14 23.36
CA CYS A 113 2.31 7.11 23.62
C CYS A 113 1.99 5.69 24.10
N PRO A 114 1.11 5.50 25.07
CA PRO A 114 0.68 4.17 25.47
C PRO A 114 0.01 3.51 24.26
N GLN A 115 0.68 2.55 23.63
CA GLN A 115 0.04 1.60 22.73
C GLN A 115 -0.89 0.73 23.59
N GLN A 116 -2.08 1.25 23.89
CA GLN A 116 -3.16 0.39 24.32
C GLN A 116 -3.52 -0.48 23.12
N LEU A 117 -2.90 -1.66 23.06
CA LEU A 117 -3.40 -2.74 22.23
C LEU A 117 -4.81 -3.04 22.73
N PHE A 118 -5.81 -2.62 21.96
CA PHE A 118 -7.17 -3.07 22.20
C PHE A 118 -7.14 -4.60 22.23
N HIS A 119 -7.78 -5.22 23.23
CA HIS A 119 -7.91 -6.67 23.25
C HIS A 119 -8.46 -7.11 21.88
N ARG A 120 -8.01 -8.26 21.39
CA ARG A 120 -8.64 -8.83 20.21
C ARG A 120 -10.12 -9.05 20.55
N PRO A 121 -11.08 -8.55 19.75
CA PRO A 121 -12.50 -8.72 20.06
C PRO A 121 -12.88 -10.18 20.38
N ASN A 122 -12.13 -11.14 19.81
CA ASN A 122 -12.29 -12.57 20.05
C ASN A 122 -10.91 -13.18 20.39
N GLY A 123 -10.82 -14.07 21.39
CA GLY A 123 -9.56 -14.73 21.80
C GLY A 123 -8.94 -15.73 20.80
N GLY A 124 -9.67 -16.12 19.74
CA GLY A 124 -9.21 -17.02 18.67
C GLY A 124 -9.97 -16.78 17.36
N ALA A 125 -9.60 -17.42 16.25
CA ALA A 125 -10.45 -17.37 15.04
C ALA A 125 -11.70 -18.22 15.30
N PRO A 126 -12.90 -17.62 15.44
CA PRO A 126 -14.12 -18.40 15.65
C PRO A 126 -14.38 -19.26 14.41
N TYR A 127 -15.09 -20.38 14.59
CA TYR A 127 -15.49 -21.26 13.49
C TYR A 127 -16.31 -20.47 12.45
N LYS A 128 -15.73 -20.25 11.26
CA LYS A 128 -16.33 -19.47 10.15
C LYS A 128 -17.14 -20.32 9.17
N GLY A 129 -17.49 -21.56 9.52
CA GLY A 129 -18.13 -22.50 8.59
C GLY A 129 -19.50 -22.06 8.06
N ARG A 130 -20.18 -21.13 8.75
CA ARG A 130 -21.45 -20.54 8.29
C ARG A 130 -21.29 -19.28 7.43
N GLY A 131 -20.05 -18.82 7.22
CA GLY A 131 -19.76 -17.56 6.54
C GLY A 131 -20.00 -16.32 7.40
N PHE A 132 -19.92 -15.15 6.78
CA PHE A 132 -20.31 -13.88 7.41
C PHE A 132 -21.83 -13.74 7.29
N GLY A 133 -22.55 -13.72 8.41
CA GLY A 133 -23.99 -13.49 8.43
C GLY A 133 -24.29 -11.99 8.23
N ASP A 134 -25.31 -11.69 7.42
CA ASP A 134 -25.86 -10.34 7.31
C ASP A 134 -27.09 -10.24 8.23
N MET A 135 -26.91 -9.57 9.36
CA MET A 135 -27.93 -9.46 10.40
C MET A 135 -29.21 -8.75 9.90
N ASN A 136 -29.10 -7.85 8.91
CA ASN A 136 -30.26 -7.15 8.35
C ASN A 136 -31.08 -8.05 7.43
N ILE A 137 -30.41 -8.90 6.66
CA ILE A 137 -31.08 -9.87 5.78
C ILE A 137 -31.67 -10.98 6.63
N GLU A 138 -30.92 -11.51 7.60
CA GLU A 138 -31.41 -12.55 8.51
C GLU A 138 -32.60 -12.06 9.33
N SER A 139 -32.59 -10.83 9.85
CA SER A 139 -33.75 -10.31 10.61
C SER A 139 -35.00 -10.11 9.75
N ARG A 140 -34.86 -9.98 8.42
CA ARG A 140 -35.98 -9.90 7.47
C ARG A 140 -36.49 -11.28 7.04
N LEU A 141 -35.62 -12.29 7.05
CA LEU A 141 -35.96 -13.66 6.66
C LEU A 141 -36.48 -14.51 7.83
N VAL A 142 -36.09 -14.17 9.07
CA VAL A 142 -36.50 -14.90 10.29
C VAL A 142 -38.00 -14.76 10.58
N PRO A 143 -38.60 -13.55 10.60
CA PRO A 143 -40.05 -13.42 10.56
C PRO A 143 -40.52 -13.65 9.11
N GLY A 144 -41.59 -14.42 8.94
CA GLY A 144 -42.32 -14.44 7.66
C GLY A 144 -43.00 -13.08 7.42
N GLU A 145 -43.33 -12.78 6.16
CA GLU A 145 -44.16 -11.62 5.85
C GLU A 145 -45.54 -11.75 6.53
N ASP A 146 -45.90 -10.77 7.37
CA ASP A 146 -47.20 -10.74 8.03
C ASP A 146 -48.31 -10.44 6.99
N THR A 147 -49.00 -11.49 6.55
CA THR A 147 -50.13 -11.37 5.60
C THR A 147 -51.46 -11.00 6.27
N ILE A 148 -51.43 -10.62 7.55
CA ILE A 148 -52.62 -10.32 8.34
C ILE A 148 -53.14 -8.95 7.91
N THR A 149 -54.20 -8.95 7.12
CA THR A 149 -54.95 -7.73 6.78
C THR A 149 -56.21 -7.66 7.64
N THR A 150 -56.41 -6.55 8.35
CA THR A 150 -57.68 -6.28 9.04
C THR A 150 -58.75 -5.99 8.00
N ARG A 151 -59.87 -6.72 8.01
CA ARG A 151 -61.01 -6.41 7.15
C ARG A 151 -61.63 -5.07 7.59
N PRO A 152 -61.60 -3.99 6.78
CA PRO A 152 -62.24 -2.75 7.16
C PRO A 152 -63.76 -2.94 7.16
N CYS A 153 -64.43 -2.47 8.23
CA CYS A 153 -65.89 -2.58 8.37
C CYS A 153 -66.67 -1.80 7.30
N ASN A 154 -66.01 -0.93 6.52
CA ASN A 154 -66.67 -0.03 5.58
C ASN A 154 -65.89 0.12 4.26
N VAL A 155 -65.76 -0.98 3.52
CA VAL A 155 -65.07 -1.08 2.21
C VAL A 155 -65.55 -0.07 1.14
N LEU A 156 -66.69 0.60 1.33
CA LEU A 156 -67.26 1.55 0.36
C LEU A 156 -67.25 3.01 0.83
N SER A 157 -66.82 3.31 2.07
CA SER A 157 -66.89 4.68 2.62
C SER A 157 -65.90 5.70 2.08
N GLY A 158 -64.89 5.26 1.33
CA GLY A 158 -63.88 6.14 0.71
C GLY A 158 -64.01 6.27 -0.81
N ALA A 159 -64.86 5.48 -1.46
CA ALA A 159 -65.05 5.52 -2.90
C ALA A 159 -66.41 6.14 -3.20
N SER A 160 -66.41 7.35 -3.77
CA SER A 160 -67.65 7.93 -4.26
C SER A 160 -68.19 7.03 -5.38
N THR A 161 -69.37 6.45 -5.18
CA THR A 161 -70.12 5.80 -6.28
C THR A 161 -70.78 6.84 -7.18
N LEU A 162 -70.50 8.12 -6.97
CA LEU A 162 -71.11 9.23 -7.67
C LEU A 162 -70.85 9.15 -9.18
N ASP A 163 -69.63 8.77 -9.57
CA ASP A 163 -69.25 8.55 -10.97
C ASP A 163 -70.03 7.43 -11.66
N ARG A 164 -70.63 6.51 -10.89
CA ARG A 164 -71.48 5.42 -11.41
C ARG A 164 -72.96 5.76 -11.41
N VAL A 165 -73.37 6.77 -10.65
CA VAL A 165 -74.77 7.18 -10.48
C VAL A 165 -75.10 8.41 -11.31
N MET A 166 -74.12 9.31 -11.49
CA MET A 166 -74.24 10.48 -12.36
C MET A 166 -73.81 10.08 -13.76
N VAL A 167 -74.71 10.25 -14.72
CA VAL A 167 -74.37 10.10 -16.13
C VAL A 167 -73.49 11.28 -16.52
N PRO A 168 -72.27 11.07 -17.06
CA PRO A 168 -71.43 12.17 -17.54
C PRO A 168 -72.18 12.95 -18.62
N LEU A 169 -71.92 14.25 -18.72
CA LEU A 169 -72.50 15.04 -19.81
C LEU A 169 -72.06 14.45 -21.16
N VAL A 170 -72.94 14.58 -22.17
CA VAL A 170 -72.59 14.25 -23.55
C VAL A 170 -71.32 15.04 -23.90
N PRO A 171 -70.25 14.42 -24.46
CA PRO A 171 -68.95 15.07 -24.65
C PRO A 171 -69.01 16.42 -25.38
N HIS A 172 -69.92 16.54 -26.36
CA HIS A 172 -70.15 17.80 -27.06
C HIS A 172 -70.71 18.91 -26.15
N LEU A 173 -71.56 18.58 -25.19
CA LEU A 173 -72.10 19.55 -24.22
C LEU A 173 -71.03 19.92 -23.19
N ASP A 174 -70.23 18.96 -22.74
CA ASP A 174 -69.15 19.17 -21.78
C ASP A 174 -68.10 20.16 -22.34
N GLN A 175 -67.61 19.89 -23.54
CA GLN A 175 -66.57 20.71 -24.19
C GLN A 175 -67.04 22.10 -24.63
N ASN A 176 -68.36 22.31 -24.79
CA ASN A 176 -68.90 23.57 -25.27
C ASN A 176 -69.58 24.38 -24.16
N VAL A 177 -70.60 23.81 -23.52
CA VAL A 177 -71.52 24.54 -22.64
C VAL A 177 -70.93 24.75 -21.25
N GLN A 178 -70.03 23.89 -20.78
CA GLN A 178 -69.39 24.02 -19.46
C GLN A 178 -67.91 24.41 -19.52
N ASN A 179 -67.30 24.52 -20.71
CA ASN A 179 -65.91 24.96 -20.82
C ASN A 179 -65.82 26.48 -20.54
N PRO A 180 -65.09 26.92 -19.48
CA PRO A 180 -64.93 28.34 -19.17
C PRO A 180 -64.25 29.12 -20.30
N GLU A 181 -63.42 28.49 -21.13
CA GLU A 181 -62.83 29.14 -22.32
C GLU A 181 -63.88 29.66 -23.30
N HIS A 182 -65.08 29.07 -23.33
CA HIS A 182 -66.16 29.49 -24.22
C HIS A 182 -67.20 30.41 -23.55
N LEU A 183 -67.13 30.58 -22.24
CA LEU A 183 -68.12 31.32 -21.45
C LEU A 183 -67.56 32.60 -20.84
N VAL A 184 -66.29 32.57 -20.43
CA VAL A 184 -65.67 33.64 -19.65
C VAL A 184 -64.58 34.27 -20.51
N GLU A 185 -64.74 35.55 -20.83
CA GLU A 185 -63.84 36.23 -21.77
C GLU A 185 -62.40 36.34 -21.22
N GLU A 186 -62.25 36.47 -19.90
CA GLU A 186 -60.95 36.52 -19.21
C GLU A 186 -60.14 35.21 -19.34
N VAL A 187 -60.83 34.09 -19.54
CA VAL A 187 -60.20 32.76 -19.70
C VAL A 187 -59.96 32.45 -21.17
N ALA A 188 -60.81 32.97 -22.06
CA ALA A 188 -60.70 32.78 -23.50
C ALA A 188 -59.43 33.42 -24.09
N GLU A 189 -59.01 34.57 -23.55
CA GLU A 189 -57.84 35.30 -24.04
C GLU A 189 -57.11 35.99 -22.87
N ASP A 190 -55.83 35.63 -22.66
CA ASP A 190 -54.96 36.15 -21.59
C ASP A 190 -54.74 37.68 -21.64
N GLY A 191 -55.04 38.31 -22.80
CA GLY A 191 -54.96 39.75 -23.01
C GLY A 191 -56.30 40.49 -22.87
N TRP A 192 -57.39 39.80 -22.53
CA TRP A 192 -58.71 40.42 -22.45
C TRP A 192 -58.82 41.29 -21.19
N ILE A 193 -59.19 42.55 -21.39
CA ILE A 193 -59.35 43.54 -20.32
C ILE A 193 -60.76 44.08 -20.37
N ARG A 194 -61.46 44.11 -19.22
CA ARG A 194 -62.76 44.79 -19.11
C ARG A 194 -62.61 46.26 -19.48
N GLY A 195 -63.31 46.68 -20.53
CA GLY A 195 -63.19 48.03 -21.10
C GLY A 195 -62.43 48.10 -22.43
N GLY A 196 -61.89 46.96 -22.89
CA GLY A 196 -61.18 46.83 -24.17
C GLY A 196 -59.74 47.32 -24.11
N SER A 197 -58.93 46.86 -25.06
CA SER A 197 -57.56 47.35 -25.22
C SER A 197 -57.57 48.80 -25.71
N PRO A 198 -56.78 49.72 -25.11
CA PRO A 198 -56.77 51.14 -25.47
C PRO A 198 -56.14 51.35 -26.86
N SER A 199 -56.98 51.33 -27.90
CA SER A 199 -56.55 51.45 -29.30
C SER A 199 -55.70 52.69 -29.59
N ARG A 200 -55.96 53.80 -28.90
CA ARG A 200 -55.19 55.05 -29.04
C ARG A 200 -53.76 54.91 -28.54
N LEU A 201 -53.54 54.18 -27.45
CA LEU A 201 -52.19 53.95 -26.93
C LEU A 201 -51.42 53.05 -27.88
N VAL A 202 -52.04 51.99 -28.39
CA VAL A 202 -51.43 51.10 -29.39
C VAL A 202 -51.01 51.89 -30.63
N ILE A 203 -51.88 52.73 -31.19
CA ILE A 203 -51.55 53.55 -32.37
C ILE A 203 -50.43 54.55 -32.07
N ARG A 204 -50.48 55.21 -30.90
CA ARG A 204 -49.43 56.15 -30.47
C ARG A 204 -48.08 55.45 -30.34
N ASP A 205 -48.06 54.28 -29.72
CA ASP A 205 -46.82 53.53 -29.49
C ASP A 205 -46.25 53.03 -30.83
N VAL A 206 -47.10 52.64 -31.80
CA VAL A 206 -46.69 52.33 -33.18
C VAL A 206 -46.12 53.57 -33.91
N ASP A 207 -46.79 54.72 -33.85
CA ASP A 207 -46.30 55.98 -34.46
C ASP A 207 -44.99 56.45 -33.81
N TYR A 208 -44.87 56.30 -32.49
CA TYR A 208 -43.65 56.62 -31.76
C TYR A 208 -42.49 55.69 -32.16
N LEU A 209 -42.74 54.37 -32.26
CA LEU A 209 -41.76 53.40 -32.78
C LEU A 209 -41.29 53.77 -34.18
N GLN A 210 -42.20 54.18 -35.07
CA GLN A 210 -41.85 54.57 -36.44
C GLN A 210 -41.00 55.84 -36.50
N ARG A 211 -41.28 56.83 -35.65
CA ARG A 211 -40.58 58.13 -35.66
C ARG A 211 -39.26 58.11 -34.91
N CYS A 212 -39.23 57.46 -33.76
CA CYS A 212 -38.12 57.55 -32.81
C CYS A 212 -37.27 56.26 -32.78
N GLY A 213 -37.70 55.19 -33.47
CA GLY A 213 -37.01 53.90 -33.46
C GLY A 213 -37.02 53.21 -32.10
N TYR A 214 -36.26 52.12 -31.96
CA TYR A 214 -36.17 51.34 -30.72
C TYR A 214 -35.22 51.93 -29.66
N ASN A 215 -34.72 53.16 -29.84
CA ASN A 215 -33.70 53.74 -28.96
C ASN A 215 -34.13 53.85 -27.48
N TYR A 216 -35.44 53.89 -27.22
CA TYR A 216 -36.00 53.89 -25.86
C TYR A 216 -36.22 52.48 -25.29
N MET A 217 -36.26 51.46 -26.15
CA MET A 217 -36.34 50.05 -25.77
C MET A 217 -34.96 49.41 -25.58
N ASP A 218 -33.90 50.10 -26.01
CA ASP A 218 -32.53 49.65 -25.86
C ASP A 218 -32.10 49.73 -24.39
N LYS A 219 -31.82 48.56 -23.79
CA LYS A 219 -31.54 48.43 -22.35
C LYS A 219 -30.26 49.17 -21.95
N GLU A 220 -29.32 49.33 -22.88
CA GLU A 220 -28.06 50.04 -22.65
C GLU A 220 -28.25 51.56 -22.59
N ALA A 221 -29.22 52.11 -23.34
CA ALA A 221 -29.46 53.56 -23.42
C ALA A 221 -30.45 54.08 -22.36
N ASN A 222 -31.38 53.23 -21.89
CA ASN A 222 -32.44 53.61 -20.94
C ASN A 222 -32.59 52.61 -19.78
N GLY A 223 -31.49 52.29 -19.11
CA GLY A 223 -31.46 51.34 -17.97
C GLY A 223 -32.45 51.69 -16.84
N ASP A 224 -32.67 52.98 -16.58
CA ASP A 224 -33.60 53.45 -15.54
C ASP A 224 -35.08 53.09 -15.78
N PHE A 225 -35.48 52.92 -17.05
CA PHE A 225 -36.85 52.54 -17.44
C PHE A 225 -37.08 51.03 -17.30
N TRP A 226 -36.05 50.23 -17.57
CA TRP A 226 -36.08 48.77 -17.51
C TRP A 226 -35.75 48.20 -16.13
N ASP A 227 -35.23 49.04 -15.23
CA ASP A 227 -35.07 48.69 -13.83
C ASP A 227 -36.45 48.47 -13.19
N ASN A 228 -36.74 47.25 -12.77
CA ASN A 228 -37.95 46.88 -12.03
C ASN A 228 -37.94 47.53 -10.63
N LYS A 229 -38.27 48.82 -10.56
CA LYS A 229 -38.36 49.59 -9.29
C LYS A 229 -39.59 49.22 -8.44
N HIS A 230 -40.36 48.21 -8.85
CA HIS A 230 -41.50 47.67 -8.12
C HIS A 230 -41.43 46.15 -7.95
N ASN A 231 -40.36 45.66 -7.33
CA ASN A 231 -40.40 44.37 -6.62
C ASN A 231 -40.75 44.63 -5.14
N TYR A 232 -41.98 45.05 -4.90
CA TYR A 232 -42.59 44.98 -3.57
C TYR A 232 -43.90 44.24 -3.71
N LEU A 233 -43.79 42.90 -3.69
CA LEU A 233 -44.66 41.90 -3.07
C LEU A 233 -44.10 40.50 -3.39
#